data_AF-A0A8H5T280-F1
#
_entry.id   AF-A0A8H5T280-F1
#
_cell.length_a   1.000
_cell.length_b   1.000
_cell.length_c   1.000
_cell.angle_alpha   90.00
_cell.angle_beta   90.00
_cell.angle_gamma   90.00
#
_symmetry.space_group_name_H-M   'P 1'
#
loop_
_entity.id
_entity.type
_entity.pdbx_description
1 polymer ?
#
loop_
_entity_poly.entity_id
_entity_poly.type
_entity_poly.pdbx_seq_one_letter_code
_entity_poly.pdbx_strand_id
1 'polypeptide(L)'
;MDMDPAVVGLPTTTAIIGLLDVGAAAIDILSDLNISPQHDTVILNILLRELKECRSSVHAFYKTLNLIENNQIPFPARAAWISLDTLVATLTDTVLAFTRLSSLCCALDEQSNRTTPEDAAKQFEKRIKALCARLRWHNLSYAMMMTIVNCPGEKDAKNSRDELAHRVTRLLTFNVNLSARLQQSRPGSSAAKTTGLGAQTPDSPEITPANVGSVPAPYSGTLSKLTTPKALSKVILPIELRELRDDFEYYSEMIPSQTGSCEFPTGGVLMGTPFDLASAR
;
A
#
# COMPACT_ATOMS: atom_id res chain seq x y z
N MET A 1 17.31 -26.89 -2.52
CA MET A 1 16.01 -26.68 -3.18
C MET A 1 15.55 -25.30 -2.75
N ASP A 2 15.93 -24.29 -3.52
CA ASP A 2 15.46 -22.92 -3.31
C ASP A 2 14.00 -22.86 -3.72
N MET A 3 13.10 -22.71 -2.74
CA MET A 3 11.73 -22.31 -3.02
C MET A 3 11.80 -20.88 -3.56
N ASP A 4 11.46 -20.70 -4.83
CA ASP A 4 11.13 -19.39 -5.38
C ASP A 4 10.11 -18.73 -4.43
N PRO A 5 10.37 -17.52 -3.91
CA PRO A 5 9.41 -16.83 -3.07
C PRO A 5 8.19 -16.54 -3.96
N ALA A 6 7.13 -17.34 -3.80
CA ALA A 6 5.90 -17.17 -4.56
C ALA A 6 5.41 -15.74 -4.35
N VAL A 7 5.43 -14.93 -5.42
CA VAL A 7 4.79 -13.62 -5.44
C VAL A 7 3.31 -13.89 -5.27
N VAL A 8 2.81 -13.67 -4.06
CA VAL A 8 1.38 -13.70 -3.78
C VAL A 8 0.88 -12.32 -4.10
N GLY A 9 0.42 -12.18 -5.33
CA GLY A 9 -0.22 -10.96 -5.78
C GLY A 9 -1.35 -10.56 -4.84
N LEU A 10 -1.29 -9.36 -4.26
CA LEU A 10 -2.33 -8.83 -3.38
C LEU A 10 -3.25 -7.89 -4.17
N PRO A 11 -4.58 -8.13 -4.25
CA PRO A 11 -5.48 -7.21 -4.93
C PRO A 11 -5.43 -5.82 -4.32
N THR A 12 -5.45 -4.77 -5.15
CA THR A 12 -5.31 -3.37 -4.71
C THR A 12 -6.37 -2.97 -3.69
N THR A 13 -7.62 -3.40 -3.88
CA THR A 13 -8.70 -3.10 -2.93
C THR A 13 -8.44 -3.74 -1.56
N THR A 14 -8.06 -5.01 -1.53
CA THR A 14 -7.71 -5.74 -0.30
C THR A 14 -6.50 -5.09 0.39
N ALA A 15 -5.49 -4.68 -0.37
CA ALA A 15 -4.32 -3.98 0.15
C ALA A 15 -4.67 -2.64 0.81
N ILE A 16 -5.54 -1.85 0.18
CA ILE A 16 -5.99 -0.57 0.74
C ILE A 16 -6.79 -0.79 2.03
N ILE A 17 -7.73 -1.74 2.03
CA ILE A 17 -8.53 -2.06 3.22
C ILE A 17 -7.61 -2.48 4.37
N GLY A 18 -6.75 -3.47 4.15
CA GLY A 18 -5.82 -3.94 5.18
C GLY A 18 -4.88 -2.83 5.68
N LEU A 19 -4.42 -1.92 4.80
CA LEU A 19 -3.64 -0.74 5.20
C LEU A 19 -4.44 0.18 6.14
N LEU A 20 -5.72 0.43 5.85
CA LEU A 20 -6.56 1.27 6.68
C LEU A 20 -6.82 0.66 8.06
N ASP A 21 -6.94 -0.66 8.14
CA ASP A 21 -7.15 -1.41 9.37
C ASP A 21 -5.87 -1.49 10.21
N VAL A 22 -4.74 -1.87 9.60
CA VAL A 22 -3.41 -1.83 10.24
C VAL A 22 -3.08 -0.42 10.74
N GLY A 23 -3.43 0.58 9.94
CA GLY A 23 -3.26 1.98 10.31
C GLY A 23 -4.11 2.40 11.52
N ALA A 24 -5.32 1.86 11.67
CA ALA A 24 -6.16 2.12 12.84
C ALA A 24 -5.57 1.48 14.10
N ALA A 25 -5.22 0.19 14.02
CA ALA A 25 -4.59 -0.52 15.14
C ALA A 25 -3.28 0.16 15.60
N ALA A 26 -2.44 0.59 14.66
CA ALA A 26 -1.21 1.31 14.98
C ALA A 26 -1.47 2.69 15.60
N ILE A 27 -2.55 3.39 15.21
CA ILE A 27 -2.97 4.66 15.84
C ILE A 27 -3.35 4.43 17.30
N ASP A 28 -4.08 3.34 17.59
CA ASP A 28 -4.52 3.03 18.95
C ASP A 28 -3.31 2.73 19.84
N ILE A 29 -2.41 1.83 19.42
CA ILE A 29 -1.17 1.51 20.15
C ILE A 29 -0.34 2.78 20.41
N LEU A 30 -0.11 3.60 19.37
CA LEU A 30 0.68 4.84 19.52
C LEU A 30 -0.01 5.89 20.39
N SER A 31 -1.35 5.89 20.44
CA SER A 31 -2.10 6.79 21.31
C SER A 31 -2.00 6.35 22.77
N ASP A 32 -2.07 5.05 23.03
CA ASP A 32 -1.93 4.45 24.37
C ASP A 32 -0.55 4.71 24.98
N LEU A 33 0.51 4.54 24.17
CA LEU A 33 1.89 4.86 24.55
C LEU A 33 2.12 6.35 24.87
N ASN A 34 1.15 7.20 24.55
CA ASN A 34 1.25 8.65 24.67
C ASN A 34 0.31 9.24 25.74
N ILE A 35 -0.38 8.39 26.52
CA ILE A 35 -1.40 8.82 27.51
C ILE A 35 -0.82 9.63 28.68
N SER A 36 0.48 9.51 28.99
CA SER A 36 1.08 10.26 30.10
C SER A 36 1.71 11.59 29.61
N PRO A 37 1.13 12.76 29.95
CA PRO A 37 1.56 14.08 29.45
C PRO A 37 2.88 14.59 30.05
N GLN A 38 3.54 13.78 30.90
CA GLN A 38 4.75 14.15 31.65
C GLN A 38 6.04 13.66 30.99
N HIS A 39 5.94 12.99 29.84
CA HIS A 39 7.07 12.31 29.20
C HIS A 39 7.52 12.95 27.89
N ASP A 40 8.81 12.79 27.58
CA ASP A 40 9.46 13.28 26.35
C ASP A 40 9.18 12.34 25.15
N THR A 41 7.90 12.10 24.85
CA THR A 41 7.42 11.23 23.75
C THR A 41 7.20 11.99 22.43
N VAL A 42 7.92 13.11 22.24
CA VAL A 42 7.75 13.99 21.06
C VAL A 42 7.87 13.23 19.75
N ILE A 43 8.78 12.26 19.67
CA ILE A 43 8.99 11.46 18.47
C ILE A 43 7.82 10.52 18.15
N LEU A 44 7.14 9.99 19.17
CA LEU A 44 5.92 9.18 19.00
C LEU A 44 4.74 10.05 18.55
N ASN A 45 4.63 11.27 19.07
CA ASN A 45 3.63 12.25 18.60
C ASN A 45 3.83 12.60 17.12
N ILE A 46 5.07 12.77 16.68
CA ILE A 46 5.38 12.99 15.26
C ILE A 46 4.93 11.78 14.45
N LEU A 47 5.31 10.55 14.86
CA LEU A 47 4.90 9.35 14.15
C LEU A 47 3.37 9.20 14.04
N LEU A 48 2.67 9.43 15.15
CA LEU A 48 1.22 9.37 15.21
C LEU A 48 0.57 10.37 14.24
N ARG A 49 1.11 11.59 14.15
CA ARG A 49 0.64 12.61 13.19
C ARG A 49 0.85 12.16 11.75
N GLU A 50 2.06 11.76 11.39
CA GLU A 50 2.38 11.33 10.03
C GLU A 50 1.55 10.12 9.60
N LEU A 51 1.31 9.19 10.53
CA LEU A 51 0.45 8.04 10.31
C LEU A 51 -1.00 8.44 10.05
N LYS A 52 -1.58 9.31 10.90
CA LYS A 52 -2.94 9.82 10.76
C LYS A 52 -3.13 10.52 9.40
N GLU A 53 -2.18 11.38 9.04
CA GLU A 53 -2.19 12.08 7.76
C GLU A 53 -2.08 11.11 6.58
N CYS A 54 -1.11 10.20 6.59
CA CYS A 54 -0.92 9.24 5.51
C CYS A 54 -2.14 8.31 5.35
N ARG A 55 -2.70 7.78 6.44
CA ARG A 55 -3.91 6.95 6.43
C ARG A 55 -5.10 7.71 5.85
N SER A 56 -5.28 8.97 6.26
CA SER A 56 -6.33 9.85 5.72
C SER A 56 -6.17 10.05 4.21
N SER A 57 -4.96 10.32 3.74
CA SER A 57 -4.67 10.49 2.31
C SER A 57 -4.89 9.22 1.50
N VAL A 58 -4.53 8.04 2.02
CA VAL A 58 -4.84 6.76 1.38
C VAL A 58 -6.35 6.56 1.27
N HIS A 59 -7.11 6.83 2.33
CA HIS A 59 -8.57 6.70 2.31
C HIS A 59 -9.23 7.70 1.34
N ALA A 60 -8.79 8.95 1.33
CA ALA A 60 -9.29 9.97 0.41
C ALA A 60 -8.96 9.63 -1.05
N PHE A 61 -7.77 9.10 -1.30
CA PHE A 61 -7.37 8.66 -2.62
C PHE A 61 -8.15 7.42 -3.07
N TYR A 62 -8.43 6.47 -2.18
CA TYR A 62 -9.30 5.33 -2.47
C TYR A 62 -10.70 5.76 -2.93
N LYS A 63 -11.29 6.76 -2.27
CA LYS A 63 -12.56 7.36 -2.74
C LYS A 63 -12.43 7.93 -4.15
N THR A 64 -11.31 8.58 -4.46
CA THR A 64 -11.05 9.13 -5.80
C THR A 64 -10.85 8.03 -6.84
N LEU A 65 -10.18 6.93 -6.48
CA LEU A 65 -10.07 5.77 -7.37
C LEU A 65 -11.46 5.19 -7.69
N ASN A 66 -12.37 5.09 -6.72
CA ASN A 66 -13.76 4.68 -6.97
C ASN A 66 -14.50 5.67 -7.89
N LEU A 67 -14.27 6.99 -7.75
CA LEU A 67 -14.83 7.97 -8.69
C LEU A 67 -14.27 7.80 -10.11
N ILE A 68 -12.98 7.46 -10.24
CA ILE A 68 -12.35 7.15 -11.54
C ILE A 68 -13.02 5.93 -12.17
N GLU A 69 -13.25 4.85 -11.40
CA GLU A 69 -13.91 3.64 -11.90
C GLU A 69 -15.31 3.90 -12.45
N ASN A 70 -16.02 4.83 -11.82
CA ASN A 70 -17.38 5.20 -12.20
C ASN A 70 -17.44 6.37 -13.20
N ASN A 71 -16.31 6.84 -13.72
CA ASN A 71 -16.21 8.02 -14.59
C ASN A 71 -16.83 9.31 -13.99
N GLN A 72 -16.74 9.48 -12.68
CA GLN A 72 -17.36 10.58 -11.92
C GLN A 72 -16.37 11.68 -11.48
N ILE A 73 -15.13 11.65 -11.97
CA ILE A 73 -14.14 12.69 -11.68
C ILE A 73 -14.37 13.96 -12.51
N PRO A 74 -14.00 15.15 -12.00
CA PRO A 74 -14.25 16.42 -12.70
C PRO A 74 -13.47 16.55 -14.02
N PHE A 75 -12.31 15.91 -14.12
CA PHE A 75 -11.44 15.99 -15.31
C PHE A 75 -11.04 14.59 -15.80
N PRO A 76 -11.93 13.83 -16.48
CA PRO A 76 -11.71 12.43 -16.86
C PRO A 76 -10.41 12.17 -17.64
N ALA A 77 -10.04 13.07 -18.55
CA ALA A 77 -8.83 12.95 -19.34
C ALA A 77 -7.54 12.92 -18.49
N ARG A 78 -7.56 13.49 -17.27
CA ARG A 78 -6.39 13.55 -16.39
C ARG A 78 -6.11 12.24 -15.65
N ALA A 79 -7.08 11.33 -15.59
CA ALA A 79 -6.80 9.97 -15.13
C ALA A 79 -5.76 9.26 -16.03
N ALA A 80 -5.62 9.68 -17.30
CA ALA A 80 -4.58 9.17 -18.19
C ALA A 80 -3.17 9.63 -17.81
N TRP A 81 -3.02 10.67 -16.97
CA TRP A 81 -1.72 11.23 -16.60
C TRP A 81 -1.03 10.45 -15.47
N ILE A 82 -1.77 9.56 -14.80
CA ILE A 82 -1.23 8.68 -13.77
C ILE A 82 -1.15 7.27 -14.35
N SER A 83 0.08 6.74 -14.45
CA SER A 83 0.29 5.36 -14.89
C SER A 83 -0.12 4.36 -13.81
N LEU A 84 -0.53 3.16 -14.22
CA LEU A 84 -0.78 2.06 -13.28
C LEU A 84 0.50 1.68 -12.53
N ASP A 85 1.66 1.71 -13.18
CA ASP A 85 2.96 1.50 -12.51
C ASP A 85 3.20 2.48 -11.36
N THR A 86 2.83 3.75 -11.55
CA THR A 86 2.94 4.77 -10.51
C THR A 86 2.05 4.43 -9.32
N LEU A 87 0.79 4.08 -9.57
CA LEU A 87 -0.15 3.66 -8.55
C LEU A 87 0.37 2.43 -7.78
N VAL A 88 0.73 1.38 -8.51
CA VAL A 88 1.19 0.11 -7.94
C VAL A 88 2.48 0.30 -7.15
N ALA A 89 3.45 1.05 -7.67
CA ALA A 89 4.69 1.33 -6.96
C ALA A 89 4.42 2.07 -5.64
N THR A 90 3.62 3.13 -5.68
CA THR A 90 3.30 3.92 -4.49
C THR A 90 2.52 3.10 -3.46
N LEU A 91 1.47 2.39 -3.87
CA LEU A 91 0.67 1.55 -2.97
C LEU A 91 1.50 0.41 -2.37
N THR A 92 2.28 -0.29 -3.19
CA THR A 92 3.14 -1.38 -2.72
C THR A 92 4.12 -0.87 -1.68
N ASP A 93 4.82 0.23 -1.95
CA ASP A 93 5.76 0.79 -0.98
C ASP A 93 5.06 1.29 0.29
N THR A 94 3.81 1.78 0.17
CA THR A 94 3.00 2.18 1.32
C THR A 94 2.59 0.97 2.17
N VAL A 95 2.14 -0.13 1.56
CA VAL A 95 1.84 -1.38 2.29
C VAL A 95 3.08 -1.86 3.05
N LEU A 96 4.24 -1.88 2.38
CA LEU A 96 5.51 -2.23 3.02
C LEU A 96 5.92 -1.26 4.13
N ALA A 97 5.50 0.00 4.08
CA ALA A 97 5.71 0.95 5.17
C ALA A 97 4.79 0.66 6.36
N PHE A 98 3.53 0.29 6.12
CA PHE A 98 2.57 -0.06 7.17
C PHE A 98 2.88 -1.40 7.84
N THR A 99 3.39 -2.39 7.11
CA THR A 99 3.90 -3.63 7.72
C THR A 99 5.10 -3.35 8.65
N ARG A 100 6.02 -2.48 8.22
CA ARG A 100 7.15 -2.03 9.07
C ARG A 100 6.70 -1.18 10.26
N LEU A 101 5.60 -0.45 10.11
CA LEU A 101 4.99 0.32 11.19
C LEU A 101 4.42 -0.62 12.24
N SER A 102 3.66 -1.63 11.83
CA SER A 102 3.06 -2.58 12.77
C SER A 102 4.12 -3.33 13.57
N SER A 103 5.13 -3.91 12.92
CA SER A 103 6.25 -4.55 13.62
C SER A 103 6.99 -3.59 14.56
N LEU A 104 7.08 -2.30 14.20
CA LEU A 104 7.63 -1.28 15.09
C LEU A 104 6.71 -0.98 16.28
N CYS A 105 5.39 -0.92 16.09
CA CYS A 105 4.41 -0.72 17.15
C CYS A 105 4.43 -1.87 18.14
N CYS A 106 4.46 -3.13 17.68
CA CYS A 106 4.60 -4.31 18.55
C CYS A 106 5.90 -4.24 19.37
N ALA A 107 7.03 -3.93 18.71
CA ALA A 107 8.31 -3.80 19.39
C ALA A 107 8.35 -2.64 20.40
N LEU A 108 7.67 -1.52 20.10
CA LEU A 108 7.54 -0.39 21.00
C LEU A 108 6.72 -0.76 22.24
N ASP A 109 5.58 -1.42 22.05
CA ASP A 109 4.68 -1.84 23.13
C ASP A 109 5.35 -2.87 24.07
N GLU A 110 6.01 -3.88 23.50
CA GLU A 110 6.79 -4.84 24.29
C GLU A 110 7.90 -4.17 25.10
N GLN A 111 8.60 -3.21 24.49
CA GLN A 111 9.72 -2.52 25.14
C GLN A 111 9.24 -1.52 26.20
N SER A 112 8.13 -0.82 25.97
CA SER A 112 7.53 0.07 26.97
C SER A 112 7.04 -0.70 28.18
N ASN A 113 6.51 -1.91 27.99
CA ASN A 113 6.12 -2.80 29.10
C ASN A 113 7.31 -3.26 29.95
N ARG A 114 8.52 -3.28 29.39
CA ARG A 114 9.76 -3.63 30.12
C ARG A 114 10.47 -2.42 30.74
N THR A 115 10.26 -1.22 30.20
CA THR A 115 10.97 0.00 30.56
C THR A 115 10.00 1.15 30.75
N THR A 116 10.15 2.24 29.98
CA THR A 116 9.16 3.32 29.86
C THR A 116 8.96 3.64 28.37
N PRO A 117 7.82 4.26 27.98
CA PRO A 117 7.59 4.68 26.60
C PRO A 117 8.70 5.58 26.03
N GLU A 118 9.33 6.42 26.86
CA GLU A 118 10.41 7.33 26.45
C GLU A 118 11.68 6.56 26.11
N ASP A 119 12.06 5.59 26.93
CA ASP A 119 13.27 4.82 26.70
C ASP A 119 13.10 3.86 25.51
N ALA A 120 11.89 3.29 25.34
CA ALA A 120 11.52 2.58 24.13
C ALA A 120 11.58 3.50 22.89
N ALA A 121 11.02 4.71 22.97
CA ALA A 121 11.04 5.67 21.88
C ALA A 121 12.47 6.11 21.49
N LYS A 122 13.36 6.33 22.48
CA LYS A 122 14.78 6.62 22.26
C LYS A 122 15.49 5.44 21.59
N GLN A 123 15.24 4.22 22.05
CA GLN A 123 15.84 3.01 21.47
C GLN A 123 15.47 2.85 19.99
N PHE A 124 14.23 3.17 19.62
CA PHE A 124 13.75 3.04 18.25
C PHE A 124 13.75 4.34 17.43
N GLU A 125 14.31 5.43 17.95
CA GLU A 125 14.21 6.78 17.38
C GLU A 125 14.60 6.84 15.90
N LYS A 126 15.71 6.19 15.54
CA LYS A 126 16.20 6.15 14.14
C LYS A 126 15.20 5.47 13.21
N ARG A 127 14.57 4.36 13.65
CA ARG A 127 13.54 3.64 12.89
C ARG A 127 12.28 4.48 12.75
N ILE A 128 11.85 5.14 13.84
CA ILE A 128 10.71 6.05 13.84
C ILE A 128 10.93 7.19 12.85
N LYS A 129 12.07 7.90 12.92
CA LYS A 129 12.41 8.99 12.00
C LYS A 129 12.41 8.57 10.54
N ALA A 130 12.99 7.41 10.23
CA ALA A 130 13.00 6.87 8.88
C ALA A 130 11.58 6.56 8.37
N LEU A 131 10.73 6.01 9.24
CA LEU A 131 9.34 5.71 8.91
C LEU A 131 8.51 6.98 8.71
N CYS A 132 8.64 7.99 9.58
CA CYS A 132 8.00 9.30 9.40
C CYS A 132 8.36 9.92 8.04
N ALA A 133 9.64 9.90 7.65
CA ALA A 133 10.07 10.43 6.36
C ALA A 133 9.44 9.66 5.19
N ARG A 134 9.30 8.34 5.31
CA ARG A 134 8.64 7.49 4.29
C ARG A 134 7.14 7.73 4.22
N LEU A 135 6.45 7.88 5.36
CA LEU A 135 5.02 8.22 5.41
C LEU A 135 4.74 9.59 4.78
N ARG A 136 5.56 10.61 5.06
CA ARG A 136 5.49 11.93 4.40
C ARG A 136 5.63 11.83 2.88
N TRP A 137 6.55 10.98 2.42
CA TRP A 137 6.76 10.73 1.00
C TRP A 137 5.52 10.13 0.33
N HIS A 138 4.88 9.15 0.97
CA HIS A 138 3.63 8.56 0.49
C HIS A 138 2.50 9.58 0.49
N ASN A 139 2.32 10.29 1.61
CA ASN A 139 1.29 11.33 1.75
C ASN A 139 1.36 12.34 0.60
N LEU A 140 2.56 12.85 0.30
CA LEU A 140 2.77 13.79 -0.80
C LEU A 140 2.52 13.17 -2.19
N SER A 141 2.84 11.89 -2.37
CA SER A 141 2.55 11.18 -3.63
C SER A 141 1.04 11.06 -3.87
N TYR A 142 0.27 10.72 -2.83
CA TYR A 142 -1.20 10.70 -2.90
C TYR A 142 -1.78 12.08 -3.12
N ALA A 143 -1.26 13.11 -2.43
CA ALA A 143 -1.68 14.49 -2.64
C ALA A 143 -1.45 14.95 -4.10
N MET A 144 -0.33 14.58 -4.72
CA MET A 144 -0.07 14.87 -6.14
C MET A 144 -1.05 14.14 -7.07
N MET A 145 -1.30 12.85 -6.83
CA MET A 145 -2.30 12.11 -7.60
C MET A 145 -3.71 12.75 -7.47
N MET A 146 -4.08 13.16 -6.26
CA MET A 146 -5.33 13.88 -6.00
C MET A 146 -5.37 15.22 -6.73
N THR A 147 -4.29 16.01 -6.71
CA THR A 147 -4.19 17.29 -7.43
C THR A 147 -4.31 17.10 -8.93
N ILE A 148 -3.65 16.10 -9.51
CA ILE A 148 -3.77 15.78 -10.95
C ILE A 148 -5.23 15.57 -11.34
N VAL A 149 -5.97 14.80 -10.55
CA VAL A 149 -7.34 14.37 -10.87
C VAL A 149 -8.38 15.45 -10.55
N ASN A 150 -8.24 16.17 -9.45
CA ASN A 150 -9.30 17.02 -8.88
C ASN A 150 -9.05 18.53 -8.98
N CYS A 151 -7.80 18.98 -9.16
CA CYS A 151 -7.49 20.41 -9.12
C CYS A 151 -8.05 21.15 -10.35
N PRO A 152 -8.72 22.29 -10.21
CA PRO A 152 -9.18 23.06 -11.39
C PRO A 152 -8.00 23.61 -12.21
N GLY A 153 -6.91 24.02 -11.55
CA GLY A 153 -5.73 24.60 -12.19
C GLY A 153 -4.94 23.57 -13.00
N GLU A 154 -4.89 23.74 -14.33
CA GLU A 154 -4.14 22.84 -15.21
C GLU A 154 -2.62 22.92 -14.97
N LYS A 155 -2.11 24.11 -14.66
CA LYS A 155 -0.68 24.32 -14.35
C LYS A 155 -0.25 23.51 -13.13
N ASP A 156 -1.04 23.55 -12.06
CA ASP A 156 -0.73 22.84 -10.81
C ASP A 156 -0.86 21.32 -10.99
N ALA A 157 -1.84 20.87 -11.80
CA ALA A 157 -1.97 19.47 -12.17
C ALA A 157 -0.77 18.97 -13.01
N LYS A 158 -0.28 19.76 -13.96
CA LYS A 158 0.93 19.45 -14.76
C LYS A 158 2.18 19.40 -13.89
N ASN A 159 2.37 20.39 -13.02
CA ASN A 159 3.48 20.41 -12.06
C ASN A 159 3.45 19.17 -11.16
N SER A 160 2.27 18.82 -10.65
CA SER A 160 2.07 17.62 -9.80
C SER A 160 2.39 16.33 -10.56
N ARG A 161 2.00 16.24 -11.83
CA ARG A 161 2.34 15.10 -12.70
C ARG A 161 3.85 14.95 -12.84
N ASP A 162 4.54 16.03 -13.17
CA ASP A 162 5.97 16.01 -13.40
C ASP A 162 6.72 15.68 -12.09
N GLU A 163 6.34 16.31 -10.97
CA GLU A 163 6.95 16.01 -9.67
C GLU A 163 6.67 14.57 -9.21
N LEU A 164 5.47 14.06 -9.42
CA LEU A 164 5.11 12.67 -9.12
C LEU A 164 5.98 11.69 -9.92
N ALA A 165 6.22 11.95 -11.21
CA ALA A 165 7.08 11.11 -12.04
C ALA A 165 8.53 11.05 -11.50
N HIS A 166 9.08 12.19 -11.06
CA HIS A 166 10.40 12.24 -10.43
C HIS A 166 10.43 11.45 -9.12
N ARG A 167 9.37 11.55 -8.31
CA ARG A 167 9.26 10.81 -7.05
C ARG A 167 9.20 9.30 -7.26
N VAL A 168 8.34 8.84 -8.16
CA VAL A 168 8.25 7.40 -8.47
C VAL A 168 9.56 6.88 -9.03
N THR A 169 10.23 7.65 -9.90
CA THR A 169 11.56 7.29 -10.40
C THR A 169 12.55 7.10 -9.26
N ARG A 170 12.62 8.05 -8.32
CA ARG A 170 13.48 7.93 -7.13
C ARG A 170 13.13 6.70 -6.30
N LEU A 171 11.85 6.45 -6.04
CA LEU A 171 11.39 5.27 -5.31
C LEU A 171 11.91 3.98 -5.96
N LEU A 172 11.74 3.84 -7.28
CA LEU A 172 12.13 2.64 -8.01
C LEU A 172 13.66 2.50 -8.13
N THR A 173 14.41 3.60 -8.15
CA THR A 173 15.88 3.55 -8.09
C THR A 173 16.38 3.01 -6.75
N PHE A 174 15.76 3.40 -5.63
CA PHE A 174 16.17 2.94 -4.30
C PHE A 174 15.54 1.61 -3.88
N ASN A 175 14.45 1.19 -4.50
CA ASN A 175 13.78 -0.07 -4.25
C ASN A 175 13.93 -1.01 -5.45
N VAL A 176 15.14 -1.55 -5.61
CA VAL A 176 15.53 -2.41 -6.76
C VAL A 176 14.65 -3.66 -6.88
N ASN A 177 14.21 -4.22 -5.75
CA ASN A 177 13.32 -5.38 -5.74
C ASN A 177 11.94 -5.02 -6.31
N LEU A 178 11.34 -3.93 -5.83
CA LEU A 178 10.07 -3.44 -6.38
C LEU A 178 10.18 -3.10 -7.87
N SER A 179 11.27 -2.43 -8.26
CA SER A 179 11.56 -2.11 -9.66
C SER A 179 11.65 -3.37 -10.53
N ALA A 180 12.41 -4.37 -10.10
CA ALA A 180 12.54 -5.65 -10.80
C ALA A 180 11.19 -6.36 -10.95
N ARG A 181 10.38 -6.42 -9.88
CA ARG A 181 9.04 -7.02 -9.93
C ARG A 181 8.11 -6.29 -10.89
N LEU A 182 8.12 -4.96 -10.90
CA LEU A 182 7.34 -4.15 -11.85
C LEU A 182 7.79 -4.37 -13.30
N GLN A 183 9.09 -4.57 -13.55
CA GLN A 183 9.59 -4.88 -14.89
C GLN A 183 9.24 -6.29 -15.36
N GLN A 184 9.26 -7.28 -14.47
CA GLN A 184 8.86 -8.67 -14.77
C GLN A 184 7.38 -8.78 -15.15
N SER A 185 6.54 -7.90 -14.59
CA SER A 185 5.12 -7.81 -14.90
C SER A 185 4.77 -7.02 -16.17
N ARG A 186 5.75 -6.46 -16.91
CA ARG A 186 5.49 -5.76 -18.18
C ARG A 186 5.50 -6.73 -19.38
N PRO A 187 4.65 -6.51 -20.40
CA PRO A 187 4.60 -7.38 -21.57
C PRO A 187 5.81 -7.04 -22.43
N GLY A 188 6.75 -7.99 -22.58
CA GLY A 188 7.95 -7.84 -23.40
C GLY A 188 9.29 -8.02 -22.69
N SER A 189 9.30 -8.30 -21.37
CA SER A 189 10.54 -8.51 -20.60
C SER A 189 11.06 -9.96 -20.61
N SER A 190 10.39 -10.88 -21.31
CA SER A 190 11.04 -12.15 -21.65
C SER A 190 12.07 -11.88 -22.73
N ALA A 191 13.32 -11.77 -22.29
CA ALA A 191 14.50 -11.75 -23.15
C ALA A 191 14.32 -12.75 -24.28
N ALA A 192 14.25 -12.24 -25.50
CA ALA A 192 14.58 -13.00 -26.69
C ALA A 192 16.01 -13.55 -26.49
N LYS A 193 16.12 -14.77 -25.97
CA LYS A 193 17.32 -15.59 -26.15
C LYS A 193 17.32 -16.00 -27.62
N THR A 194 17.74 -15.06 -28.46
CA THR A 194 18.21 -15.33 -29.81
C THR A 194 19.46 -16.20 -29.66
N THR A 195 19.28 -17.51 -29.69
CA THR A 195 20.39 -18.43 -29.98
C THR A 195 20.14 -18.91 -31.40
N GLY A 196 20.75 -18.20 -32.36
CA GLY A 196 20.84 -18.70 -33.72
C GLY A 196 21.92 -19.78 -33.80
N LEU A 197 21.57 -20.96 -34.31
CA LEU A 197 22.16 -21.58 -35.51
C LEU A 197 21.56 -22.98 -35.71
N GLY A 198 21.08 -23.27 -36.92
CA GLY A 198 20.72 -24.62 -37.36
C GLY A 198 19.71 -24.60 -38.51
N ALA A 199 20.17 -24.89 -39.72
CA ALA A 199 19.47 -24.69 -40.98
C ALA A 199 18.56 -25.87 -41.43
N GLN A 200 17.68 -25.55 -42.39
CA GLN A 200 17.02 -26.38 -43.43
C GLN A 200 15.53 -26.74 -43.27
N THR A 201 14.77 -26.34 -44.30
CA THR A 201 13.37 -26.57 -44.72
C THR A 201 13.17 -27.96 -45.35
N PRO A 202 11.96 -28.35 -45.84
CA PRO A 202 10.58 -28.18 -45.34
C PRO A 202 9.80 -29.54 -45.32
N ASP A 203 8.71 -29.65 -44.56
CA ASP A 203 7.47 -30.35 -44.97
C ASP A 203 6.38 -30.26 -43.87
N SER A 204 5.14 -29.97 -44.30
CA SER A 204 3.90 -29.89 -43.52
C SER A 204 3.37 -31.30 -43.14
N PRO A 205 2.36 -31.48 -42.24
CA PRO A 205 1.39 -30.50 -41.76
C PRO A 205 1.08 -30.52 -40.23
N GLU A 206 0.40 -29.44 -39.80
CA GLU A 206 -0.67 -29.43 -38.81
C GLU A 206 -0.40 -29.96 -37.39
N ILE A 207 0.12 -29.07 -36.53
CA ILE A 207 -0.30 -29.00 -35.12
C ILE A 207 -0.44 -27.52 -34.77
N THR A 208 -1.67 -27.07 -34.61
CA THR A 208 -2.02 -25.77 -34.03
C THR A 208 -1.37 -25.70 -32.64
N PRO A 209 -0.42 -24.80 -32.35
CA PRO A 209 -0.10 -24.52 -30.97
C PRO A 209 -1.30 -23.77 -30.43
N ALA A 210 -1.94 -24.38 -29.43
CA ALA A 210 -2.93 -23.73 -28.60
C ALA A 210 -2.44 -22.32 -28.29
N ASN A 211 -3.27 -21.33 -28.64
CA ASN A 211 -3.09 -19.94 -28.30
C ASN A 211 -2.99 -19.86 -26.77
N VAL A 212 -1.77 -19.97 -26.24
CA VAL A 212 -1.46 -19.65 -24.85
C VAL A 212 -1.69 -18.15 -24.80
N GLY A 213 -2.92 -17.80 -24.42
CA GLY A 213 -3.38 -16.42 -24.35
C GLY A 213 -2.28 -15.61 -23.69
N SER A 214 -1.78 -14.62 -24.42
CA SER A 214 -0.92 -13.60 -23.84
C SER A 214 -1.74 -12.97 -22.72
N VAL A 215 -1.48 -13.39 -21.48
CA VAL A 215 -2.05 -12.74 -20.31
C VAL A 215 -1.57 -11.30 -20.42
N PRO A 216 -2.45 -10.32 -20.63
CA PRO A 216 -2.02 -8.94 -20.75
C PRO A 216 -1.31 -8.59 -19.45
N ALA A 217 -0.14 -8.00 -19.57
CA ALA A 217 0.65 -7.57 -18.44
C ALA A 217 -0.20 -6.81 -17.41
N PRO A 218 -0.14 -7.19 -16.13
CA PRO A 218 -1.07 -6.65 -15.12
C PRO A 218 -0.95 -5.13 -14.93
N TYR A 219 0.14 -4.48 -15.36
CA TYR A 219 0.38 -3.05 -15.15
C TYR A 219 0.49 -2.20 -16.42
N SER A 220 0.10 -2.73 -17.59
CA SER A 220 0.14 -1.95 -18.83
C SER A 220 -1.06 -0.99 -18.97
N GLY A 221 -0.91 0.23 -18.45
CA GLY A 221 -1.93 1.26 -18.63
C GLY A 221 -1.84 2.48 -17.74
N THR A 222 -2.92 3.25 -17.79
CA THR A 222 -3.15 4.49 -17.05
C THR A 222 -4.43 4.34 -16.24
N LEU A 223 -4.66 5.21 -15.24
CA LEU A 223 -5.89 5.13 -14.44
C LEU A 223 -7.16 5.35 -15.27
N SER A 224 -7.06 5.99 -16.44
CA SER A 224 -8.17 6.09 -17.40
C SER A 224 -8.62 4.75 -17.98
N LYS A 225 -7.88 3.65 -17.76
CA LYS A 225 -8.33 2.29 -18.11
C LYS A 225 -9.13 1.61 -16.99
N LEU A 226 -9.23 2.23 -15.81
CA LEU A 226 -9.98 1.68 -14.67
C LEU A 226 -11.49 1.95 -14.77
N THR A 227 -12.01 2.38 -15.90
CA THR A 227 -13.38 2.90 -16.09
C THR A 227 -14.47 1.82 -16.13
N THR A 228 -14.16 0.63 -15.64
CA THR A 228 -15.12 -0.48 -15.48
C THR A 228 -15.28 -0.80 -14.00
N PRO A 229 -16.49 -1.16 -13.52
CA PRO A 229 -16.69 -1.55 -12.13
C PRO A 229 -15.72 -2.67 -11.72
N LYS A 230 -15.09 -2.53 -10.54
CA LYS A 230 -14.12 -3.49 -9.97
C LYS A 230 -12.85 -3.65 -10.84
N ALA A 231 -12.41 -2.61 -11.54
CA ALA A 231 -11.13 -2.62 -12.24
C ALA A 231 -9.94 -2.60 -11.27
N LEU A 232 -10.05 -1.88 -10.16
CA LEU A 232 -9.06 -1.75 -9.10
C LEU A 232 -8.75 -3.09 -8.46
N SER A 233 -9.77 -3.92 -8.18
CA SER A 233 -9.56 -5.24 -7.59
C SER A 233 -8.83 -6.20 -8.53
N LYS A 234 -8.75 -5.90 -9.83
CA LYS A 234 -7.97 -6.66 -10.82
C LYS A 234 -6.51 -6.20 -10.88
N VAL A 235 -6.20 -5.01 -10.34
CA VAL A 235 -4.82 -4.53 -10.22
C VAL A 235 -4.19 -5.23 -9.02
N ILE A 236 -3.16 -6.01 -9.30
CA ILE A 236 -2.43 -6.78 -8.30
C ILE A 236 -1.25 -5.95 -7.79
N LEU A 237 -0.89 -6.05 -6.52
CA LEU A 237 0.34 -5.46 -6.00
C LEU A 237 1.41 -6.55 -5.95
N PRO A 238 2.62 -6.30 -6.49
CA PRO A 238 3.72 -7.25 -6.44
C PRO A 238 4.33 -7.26 -5.03
N ILE A 239 3.70 -7.98 -4.12
CA ILE A 239 4.13 -8.17 -2.72
C ILE A 239 4.50 -9.63 -2.53
N GLU A 240 5.55 -9.90 -1.77
CA GLU A 240 5.91 -11.26 -1.37
C GLU A 240 5.37 -11.58 0.02
N LEU A 241 4.94 -12.82 0.25
CA LEU A 241 4.47 -13.28 1.56
C LEU A 241 5.46 -13.00 2.70
N ARG A 242 6.77 -13.11 2.42
CA ARG A 242 7.81 -12.81 3.41
C ARG A 242 7.86 -11.35 3.82
N GLU A 243 7.42 -10.44 2.95
CA GLU A 243 7.34 -9.02 3.24
C GLU A 243 6.11 -8.66 4.07
N LEU A 244 5.14 -9.59 4.18
CA LEU A 244 3.94 -9.51 5.01
C LEU A 244 4.07 -10.29 6.33
N ARG A 245 5.18 -11.02 6.54
CA ARG A 245 5.28 -12.13 7.50
C ARG A 245 5.58 -11.78 8.96
N ASP A 246 5.51 -10.52 9.35
CA ASP A 246 5.55 -10.15 10.77
C ASP A 246 4.13 -10.10 11.35
N ASP A 247 3.37 -11.18 11.12
CA ASP A 247 1.96 -11.37 11.49
C ASP A 247 1.00 -10.51 10.65
N PHE A 248 -0.03 -11.10 9.99
CA PHE A 248 -1.36 -10.48 9.91
C PHE A 248 -2.43 -11.24 9.13
N GLU A 249 -3.56 -11.39 9.81
CA GLU A 249 -4.90 -11.77 9.31
C GLU A 249 -5.55 -10.68 8.42
N TYR A 250 -4.99 -9.47 8.36
CA TYR A 250 -5.61 -8.27 7.78
C TYR A 250 -5.54 -8.19 6.25
N TYR A 251 -4.70 -9.02 5.63
CA TYR A 251 -4.53 -9.06 4.16
C TYR A 251 -5.04 -10.38 3.54
N SER A 252 -5.78 -11.20 4.31
CA SER A 252 -6.27 -12.52 3.87
C SER A 252 -7.79 -12.51 3.66
N GLU A 253 -8.26 -12.78 2.45
CA GLU A 253 -9.69 -12.94 2.13
C GLU A 253 -10.25 -14.34 2.53
N MET A 254 -9.81 -14.90 3.67
CA MET A 254 -10.09 -16.25 4.21
C MET A 254 -9.18 -17.38 3.71
N ILE A 255 -8.31 -17.86 4.60
CA ILE A 255 -8.01 -19.28 4.82
C ILE A 255 -7.82 -19.46 6.34
N PRO A 256 -8.68 -20.21 7.06
CA PRO A 256 -8.49 -20.44 8.48
C PRO A 256 -7.57 -21.65 8.71
N SER A 257 -6.52 -21.46 9.51
CA SER A 257 -6.05 -22.48 10.47
C SER A 257 -4.91 -21.93 11.33
N GLN A 258 -5.26 -21.62 12.58
CA GLN A 258 -4.47 -21.69 13.83
C GLN A 258 -2.94 -21.52 13.74
N THR A 259 -2.41 -20.50 14.43
CA THR A 259 -1.83 -20.59 15.79
C THR A 259 -1.03 -19.32 16.11
N GLY A 260 -1.16 -18.78 17.34
CA GLY A 260 -0.20 -17.78 17.86
C GLY A 260 -0.76 -16.61 18.68
N SER A 261 -1.55 -16.90 19.72
CA SER A 261 -1.89 -16.06 20.90
C SER A 261 -1.47 -14.56 20.91
N CYS A 262 -2.27 -13.71 20.28
CA CYS A 262 -2.67 -12.43 20.87
C CYS A 262 -4.16 -12.53 21.22
N GLU A 263 -4.46 -12.93 22.46
CA GLU A 263 -5.84 -12.89 22.96
C GLU A 263 -6.28 -11.44 23.11
N PHE A 264 -7.18 -10.99 22.24
CA PHE A 264 -7.97 -9.79 22.45
C PHE A 264 -9.01 -10.03 23.56
N PRO A 265 -9.22 -9.09 24.50
CA PRO A 265 -10.29 -9.21 25.48
C PRO A 265 -11.65 -9.13 24.77
N THR A 266 -12.41 -10.22 24.82
CA THR A 266 -13.81 -10.29 24.39
C THR A 266 -14.68 -9.60 25.44
N GLY A 267 -14.60 -8.27 25.50
CA GLY A 267 -15.45 -7.42 26.33
C GLY A 267 -16.50 -6.73 25.49
N GLY A 268 -17.62 -7.40 25.23
CA GLY A 268 -18.77 -6.78 24.58
C GLY A 268 -19.33 -5.65 25.43
N VAL A 269 -19.28 -4.42 24.92
CA VAL A 269 -20.12 -3.33 25.40
C VAL A 269 -21.43 -3.40 24.63
N LEU A 270 -22.47 -3.86 25.31
CA LEU A 270 -23.85 -3.81 24.87
C LEU A 270 -24.22 -2.38 24.47
N MET A 271 -24.49 -2.20 23.19
CA MET A 271 -25.24 -1.07 22.65
C MET A 271 -26.66 -1.14 23.25
N GLY A 272 -27.01 -0.17 24.11
CA GLY A 272 -28.40 0.03 24.51
C GLY A 272 -28.62 0.62 25.90
N THR A 273 -28.44 1.93 26.05
CA THR A 273 -29.32 2.74 26.91
C THR A 273 -29.40 4.17 26.35
N PRO A 274 -30.60 4.77 26.23
CA PRO A 274 -30.76 6.14 25.76
C PRO A 274 -30.27 7.10 26.86
N PHE A 275 -29.51 8.13 26.45
CA PHE A 275 -29.17 9.24 27.33
C PHE A 275 -30.47 10.00 27.66
N ASP A 276 -30.90 9.89 28.92
CA ASP A 276 -31.96 10.72 29.50
C ASP A 276 -31.34 12.06 29.93
N LEU A 277 -31.91 13.14 29.42
CA LEU A 277 -31.46 14.51 29.61
C LEU A 277 -32.28 15.11 30.76
N ALA A 278 -31.87 14.87 32.00
CA ALA A 278 -32.51 15.47 33.16
C ALA A 278 -31.51 15.82 34.28
N SER A 279 -31.29 17.14 34.41
CA SER A 279 -31.15 17.89 35.67
C SER A 279 -30.13 17.42 36.72
N ALA A 280 -29.06 18.20 36.86
CA ALA A 280 -28.49 18.46 38.18
C ALA A 280 -28.25 19.98 38.31
N ARG A 281 -28.77 20.50 39.43
CA ARG A 281 -28.82 21.89 39.87
C ARG A 281 -27.44 22.54 40.01
#